data_AF-A0A9P4R783-F1
#
_entry.id   AF-A0A9P4R783-F1
#
_cell.length_a   1.000
_cell.length_b   1.000
_cell.length_c   1.000
_cell.angle_alpha   90.00
_cell.angle_beta   90.00
_cell.angle_gamma   90.00
#
_symmetry.space_group_name_H-M   'P 1'
#
loop_
_entity.id
_entity.type
_entity.pdbx_description
1 polymer ?
#
loop_
_entity_poly.entity_id
_entity_poly.type
_entity_poly.pdbx_seq_one_letter_code
_entity_poly.pdbx_strand_id
1 'polypeptide(L)'
;MEALRSIIQELPTAYIVLDALDECTQRDELMEMLIAVTGWQLPHLHLLVTSRRERDIEMSLEGFVDERSRVCLQSTLVDKDIQRYVRQRLSDDKRLRKWGKEAAMIGKIETALINGAKGMFRWAVCQLDALGKCVNRKMLQQALATLPPTLDQTYDRILATIDNDHSQYALRILRWLVFSARPLSVDEVAEVVAIDVKREPIFDCDEVLEDSLEILNICSSLVTIATENDDGRRKPREVVALAHYSVKEYLVSERIWTGEAAMYGMQDNVCHDFMSSGCLGYLLQFQQSELEPE
;
A
#
# COMPACT_ATOMS: atom_id res chain seq x y z
N MET A 1 -12.60 -1.86 -28.22
CA MET A 1 -13.75 -0.98 -27.91
C MET A 1 -15.09 -1.50 -28.43
N GLU A 2 -15.21 -1.92 -29.69
CA GLU A 2 -16.49 -2.42 -30.23
C GLU A 2 -17.06 -3.63 -29.47
N ALA A 3 -16.23 -4.62 -29.15
CA ALA A 3 -16.66 -5.79 -28.38
C ALA A 3 -17.24 -5.42 -27.01
N LEU A 4 -16.59 -4.52 -26.26
CA LEU A 4 -17.06 -4.03 -24.97
C LEU A 4 -18.42 -3.33 -25.11
N ARG A 5 -18.57 -2.48 -26.14
CA ARG A 5 -19.84 -1.80 -26.44
C ARG A 5 -20.96 -2.81 -26.71
N SER A 6 -20.73 -3.80 -27.56
CA SER A 6 -21.71 -4.83 -27.88
C SER A 6 -22.11 -5.63 -26.64
N ILE A 7 -21.16 -6.03 -25.80
CA ILE A 7 -21.45 -6.74 -24.55
C ILE A 7 -22.34 -5.90 -23.64
N ILE A 8 -22.02 -4.60 -23.46
CA ILE A 8 -22.81 -3.70 -22.60
C ILE A 8 -24.23 -3.50 -23.14
N GLN A 9 -24.42 -3.48 -24.46
CA GLN A 9 -25.74 -3.32 -25.07
C GLN A 9 -26.66 -4.52 -24.84
N GLU A 10 -26.11 -5.72 -24.68
CA GLU A 10 -26.87 -6.93 -24.35
C GLU A 10 -27.21 -7.02 -22.85
N LEU A 11 -26.58 -6.19 -22.00
CA LEU A 11 -26.84 -6.16 -20.57
C LEU A 11 -28.00 -5.21 -20.25
N PRO A 12 -28.98 -5.61 -19.42
CA PRO A 12 -30.06 -4.72 -18.97
C PRO A 12 -29.55 -3.47 -18.24
N THR A 13 -28.43 -3.59 -17.53
CA THR A 13 -27.74 -2.50 -16.82
C THR A 13 -26.28 -2.90 -16.63
N ALA A 14 -25.36 -1.98 -16.87
CA ALA A 14 -23.92 -2.20 -16.72
C ALA A 14 -23.32 -1.13 -15.80
N TYR A 15 -22.42 -1.54 -14.92
CA TYR A 15 -21.65 -0.66 -14.05
C TYR A 15 -20.17 -0.87 -14.33
N ILE A 16 -19.45 0.22 -14.61
CA ILE A 16 -17.99 0.24 -14.68
C ILE A 16 -17.50 1.03 -13.48
N VAL A 17 -16.65 0.42 -12.67
CA VAL A 17 -16.02 1.06 -11.52
C VAL A 17 -14.52 1.13 -11.77
N LEU A 18 -13.97 2.34 -11.82
CA LEU A 18 -12.54 2.58 -11.88
C LEU A 18 -12.09 3.11 -10.52
N ASP A 19 -11.30 2.32 -9.81
CA ASP A 19 -10.75 2.71 -8.53
C ASP A 19 -9.35 3.30 -8.71
N ALA A 20 -9.07 4.40 -8.02
CA ALA A 20 -7.79 5.11 -7.95
C ALA A 20 -7.18 5.42 -9.33
N LEU A 21 -7.90 6.19 -10.16
CA LEU A 21 -7.45 6.58 -11.51
C LEU A 21 -6.06 7.25 -11.52
N ASP A 22 -5.70 7.99 -10.47
CA ASP A 22 -4.38 8.62 -10.29
C ASP A 22 -3.23 7.61 -10.16
N GLU A 23 -3.50 6.34 -9.84
CA GLU A 23 -2.50 5.28 -9.72
C GLU A 23 -2.23 4.56 -11.06
N CYS A 24 -2.95 4.91 -12.13
CA CYS A 24 -2.79 4.30 -13.44
C CYS A 24 -1.55 4.83 -14.17
N THR A 25 -0.63 3.94 -14.58
CA THR A 25 0.57 4.32 -15.35
C THR A 25 0.26 4.66 -16.81
N GLN A 26 -0.75 4.03 -17.41
CA GLN A 26 -1.22 4.28 -18.79
C GLN A 26 -2.45 5.19 -18.80
N ARG A 27 -2.41 6.24 -17.99
CA ARG A 27 -3.57 7.09 -17.74
C ARG A 27 -4.11 7.74 -19.00
N ASP A 28 -3.25 8.19 -19.92
CA ASP A 28 -3.70 8.86 -21.15
C ASP A 28 -4.57 7.94 -22.01
N GLU A 29 -4.14 6.69 -22.22
CA GLU A 29 -4.91 5.66 -22.94
C GLU A 29 -6.24 5.37 -22.24
N LEU A 30 -6.22 5.30 -20.90
CA LEU A 30 -7.41 5.07 -20.10
C LEU A 30 -8.41 6.24 -20.20
N MET A 31 -7.93 7.48 -20.26
CA MET A 31 -8.78 8.66 -20.44
C MET A 31 -9.41 8.69 -21.83
N GLU A 32 -8.68 8.34 -22.89
CA GLU A 32 -9.25 8.18 -24.23
C GLU A 32 -10.37 7.12 -24.26
N MET A 33 -10.15 6.01 -23.55
CA MET A 33 -11.14 4.95 -23.39
C MET A 33 -12.40 5.47 -22.66
N LEU A 34 -12.24 6.21 -21.57
CA LEU A 34 -13.36 6.82 -20.83
C LEU A 34 -14.16 7.81 -21.66
N ILE A 35 -13.49 8.64 -22.47
CA ILE A 35 -14.14 9.55 -23.41
C ILE A 35 -14.97 8.76 -24.44
N ALA A 36 -14.41 7.68 -24.98
CA ALA A 36 -15.14 6.83 -25.93
C ALA A 36 -16.36 6.15 -25.28
N VAL A 37 -16.21 5.61 -24.07
CA VAL A 37 -17.28 4.93 -23.32
C VAL A 37 -18.44 5.88 -23.00
N THR A 38 -18.12 7.08 -22.48
CA THR A 38 -19.13 8.11 -22.17
C THR A 38 -19.80 8.62 -23.45
N GLY A 39 -19.05 8.72 -24.55
CA GLY A 39 -19.54 9.08 -25.88
C GLY A 39 -20.52 8.08 -26.50
N TRP A 40 -20.62 6.84 -26.02
CA TRP A 40 -21.59 5.87 -26.53
C TRP A 40 -23.04 6.22 -26.18
N GLN A 41 -23.25 7.08 -25.17
CA GLN A 41 -24.57 7.55 -24.72
C GLN A 41 -25.56 6.40 -24.45
N LEU A 42 -25.08 5.31 -23.85
CA LEU A 42 -25.90 4.16 -23.50
C LEU A 42 -26.67 4.44 -22.20
N PRO A 43 -28.02 4.42 -22.19
CA PRO A 43 -28.81 4.82 -21.01
C PRO A 43 -28.71 3.85 -19.84
N HIS A 44 -28.26 2.61 -20.09
CA HIS A 44 -28.12 1.54 -19.10
C HIS A 44 -26.69 1.40 -18.56
N LEU A 45 -25.78 2.29 -18.96
CA LEU A 45 -24.39 2.27 -18.53
C LEU A 45 -24.16 3.31 -17.43
N HIS A 46 -23.57 2.86 -16.32
CA HIS A 46 -23.18 3.69 -15.19
C HIS A 46 -21.67 3.62 -14.99
N LEU A 47 -21.04 4.76 -14.76
CA LEU A 47 -19.61 4.88 -14.51
C LEU A 47 -19.39 5.49 -13.13
N LEU A 48 -18.53 4.87 -12.33
CA LEU A 48 -17.99 5.41 -11.09
C LEU A 48 -16.48 5.46 -11.21
N VAL A 49 -15.88 6.64 -11.00
CA VAL A 49 -14.43 6.83 -11.01
C VAL A 49 -14.02 7.44 -9.68
N THR A 50 -13.04 6.85 -9.02
CA THR A 50 -12.37 7.45 -7.85
C THR A 50 -10.98 7.92 -8.27
N SER A 51 -10.54 9.06 -7.71
CA SER A 51 -9.26 9.66 -8.05
C SER A 51 -8.88 10.73 -7.04
N ARG A 52 -7.58 10.99 -6.89
CA ARG A 52 -7.09 12.28 -6.37
C ARG A 52 -7.48 13.44 -7.27
N ARG A 53 -7.50 14.62 -6.67
CA ARG A 53 -7.77 15.88 -7.36
C ARG A 53 -6.50 16.41 -8.04
N GLU A 54 -6.12 15.76 -9.14
CA GLU A 54 -5.00 16.19 -9.99
C GLU A 54 -5.50 16.99 -11.18
N ARG A 55 -4.74 18.02 -11.57
CA ARG A 55 -5.20 19.04 -12.52
C ARG A 55 -5.47 18.46 -13.91
N ASP A 56 -4.61 17.56 -14.36
CA ASP A 56 -4.75 16.80 -15.59
C ASP A 56 -5.97 15.89 -15.62
N ILE A 57 -6.27 15.20 -14.52
CA ILE A 57 -7.50 14.40 -14.36
C ILE A 57 -8.72 15.32 -14.39
N GLU A 58 -8.70 16.43 -13.64
CA GLU A 58 -9.79 17.42 -13.66
C GLU A 58 -10.04 17.96 -15.07
N MET A 59 -9.00 18.46 -15.75
CA MET A 59 -9.11 19.01 -17.10
C MET A 59 -9.67 17.99 -18.10
N SER A 60 -9.28 16.73 -17.96
CA SER A 60 -9.77 15.68 -18.85
C SER A 60 -11.24 15.37 -18.59
N LEU A 61 -11.69 15.28 -17.33
CA LEU A 61 -13.07 14.95 -16.96
C LEU A 61 -14.06 16.13 -17.15
N GLU A 62 -13.60 17.38 -17.14
CA GLU A 62 -14.42 18.59 -17.26
C GLU A 62 -15.33 18.61 -18.50
N GLY A 63 -14.93 17.95 -19.59
CA GLY A 63 -15.69 17.95 -20.84
C GLY A 63 -16.89 16.99 -20.88
N PHE A 64 -16.99 16.04 -19.95
CA PHE A 64 -18.00 14.97 -20.01
C PHE A 64 -18.60 14.56 -18.67
N VAL A 65 -18.10 15.05 -17.55
CA VAL A 65 -18.70 14.83 -16.22
C VAL A 65 -19.38 16.10 -15.73
N ASP A 66 -20.70 16.03 -15.50
CA ASP A 66 -21.46 17.13 -14.88
C ASP A 66 -20.89 17.45 -13.49
N GLU A 67 -20.80 18.73 -13.14
CA GLU A 67 -20.35 19.19 -11.82
C GLU A 67 -21.15 18.55 -10.69
N ARG A 68 -22.45 18.30 -10.92
CA ARG A 68 -23.33 17.66 -9.93
C ARG A 68 -23.00 16.19 -9.66
N SER A 69 -22.31 15.54 -10.59
CA SER A 69 -21.86 14.16 -10.47
C SER A 69 -20.49 14.06 -9.79
N ARG A 70 -19.84 15.19 -9.46
CA ARG A 70 -18.55 15.22 -8.77
C ARG A 70 -18.75 15.21 -7.27
N VAL A 71 -18.24 14.18 -6.60
CA VAL A 71 -18.24 14.09 -5.13
C VAL A 71 -16.83 14.31 -4.63
N CYS A 72 -16.59 15.43 -3.94
CA CYS A 72 -15.31 15.75 -3.34
C CYS A 72 -15.29 15.31 -1.86
N LEU A 73 -14.43 14.36 -1.53
CA LEU A 73 -14.23 13.89 -0.16
C LEU A 73 -13.39 14.90 0.64
N GLN A 74 -14.04 15.93 1.17
CA GLN A 74 -13.40 16.91 2.05
C GLN A 74 -13.18 16.31 3.45
N SER A 75 -12.12 16.75 4.15
CA SER A 75 -11.76 16.25 5.48
C SER A 75 -12.92 16.30 6.48
N THR A 76 -13.68 17.39 6.51
CA THR A 76 -14.83 17.58 7.40
C THR A 76 -15.95 16.56 7.19
N LEU A 77 -16.07 15.99 5.99
CA LEU A 77 -17.06 14.97 5.67
C LEU A 77 -16.62 13.60 6.22
N VAL A 78 -15.33 13.29 6.13
CA VAL A 78 -14.77 12.00 6.54
C VAL A 78 -14.36 11.93 8.01
N ASP A 79 -14.24 13.06 8.72
CA ASP A 79 -13.85 13.09 10.13
C ASP A 79 -14.79 12.25 11.02
N LYS A 80 -16.09 12.24 10.70
CA LYS A 80 -17.08 11.38 11.40
C LYS A 80 -16.84 9.90 11.14
N ASP A 81 -16.47 9.54 9.91
CA ASP A 81 -16.19 8.16 9.55
C ASP A 81 -14.85 7.70 10.17
N ILE A 82 -13.85 8.57 10.23
CA ILE A 82 -12.60 8.33 10.97
C ILE A 82 -12.90 8.13 12.46
N GLN A 83 -13.75 8.98 13.07
CA GLN A 83 -14.18 8.80 14.46
C GLN A 83 -14.84 7.44 14.68
N ARG A 84 -15.76 7.05 13.80
CA ARG A 84 -16.44 5.76 13.85
C ARG A 84 -15.45 4.61 13.72
N TYR A 85 -14.51 4.71 12.78
CA TYR A 85 -13.43 3.75 12.59
C TYR A 85 -12.55 3.61 13.83
N VAL A 86 -12.12 4.71 14.44
CA VAL A 86 -11.33 4.71 15.68
C VAL A 86 -12.08 4.00 16.81
N ARG A 87 -13.37 4.31 17.01
CA ARG A 87 -14.22 3.63 18.01
C ARG A 87 -14.29 2.13 17.78
N GLN A 88 -14.54 1.74 16.54
CA GLN A 88 -14.64 0.33 16.17
C GLN A 88 -13.32 -0.39 16.42
N ARG A 89 -12.17 0.18 16.00
CA ARG A 89 -10.85 -0.40 16.24
C ARG A 89 -10.52 -0.53 17.73
N LEU A 90 -10.89 0.45 18.55
CA LEU A 90 -10.71 0.39 20.01
C LEU A 90 -11.53 -0.72 20.68
N SER A 91 -12.67 -1.09 20.09
CA SER A 91 -13.53 -2.19 20.55
C SER A 91 -13.03 -3.55 20.06
N ASP A 92 -12.76 -3.65 18.76
CA ASP A 92 -12.65 -4.92 18.05
C ASP A 92 -11.21 -5.46 18.00
N ASP A 93 -10.20 -4.56 17.98
CA ASP A 93 -8.81 -4.99 17.96
C ASP A 93 -8.35 -5.46 19.35
N LYS A 94 -7.94 -6.72 19.43
CA LYS A 94 -7.43 -7.35 20.66
C LYS A 94 -6.31 -6.54 21.33
N ARG A 95 -5.43 -5.90 20.55
CA ARG A 95 -4.30 -5.08 21.05
C ARG A 95 -4.74 -3.74 21.63
N LEU A 96 -5.87 -3.20 21.16
CA LEU A 96 -6.41 -1.91 21.57
C LEU A 96 -7.54 -2.00 22.60
N ARG A 97 -8.22 -3.16 22.72
CA ARG A 97 -9.34 -3.38 23.65
C ARG A 97 -9.03 -3.03 25.10
N LYS A 98 -7.76 -3.08 25.50
CA LYS A 98 -7.28 -2.64 26.83
C LYS A 98 -7.49 -1.14 27.07
N TRP A 99 -7.53 -0.32 26.01
CA TRP A 99 -7.81 1.12 26.04
C TRP A 99 -9.30 1.45 25.90
N GLY A 100 -10.09 0.54 25.33
CA GLY A 100 -11.54 0.67 25.15
C GLY A 100 -12.40 0.46 26.40
N LYS A 101 -11.83 0.40 27.61
CA LYS A 101 -12.57 0.14 28.87
C LYS A 101 -13.05 1.41 29.58
N GLU A 102 -12.35 2.52 29.39
CA GLU A 102 -12.58 3.76 30.14
C GLU A 102 -12.98 4.88 29.18
N ALA A 103 -14.16 5.46 29.37
CA ALA A 103 -14.71 6.49 28.48
C ALA A 103 -13.78 7.71 28.32
N ALA A 104 -13.11 8.12 29.41
CA ALA A 104 -12.14 9.22 29.38
C ALA A 104 -10.92 8.88 28.52
N MET A 105 -10.48 7.62 28.49
CA MET A 105 -9.35 7.19 27.66
C MET A 105 -9.75 7.12 26.18
N ILE A 106 -10.91 6.56 25.89
CA ILE A 106 -11.49 6.51 24.54
C ILE A 106 -11.60 7.92 23.97
N GLY A 107 -12.19 8.85 24.75
CA GLY A 107 -12.33 10.25 24.33
C GLY A 107 -11.00 10.94 24.04
N LYS A 108 -9.95 10.64 24.82
CA LYS A 108 -8.59 11.17 24.56
C LYS A 108 -8.00 10.65 23.25
N ILE A 109 -8.10 9.34 23.00
CA ILE A 109 -7.60 8.73 21.76
C ILE A 109 -8.37 9.28 20.55
N GLU A 110 -9.70 9.27 20.61
CA GLU A 110 -10.55 9.81 19.55
C GLU A 110 -10.20 11.25 19.21
N THR A 111 -10.16 12.12 20.23
CA THR A 111 -9.89 13.55 20.01
C THR A 111 -8.53 13.77 19.38
N ALA A 112 -7.50 13.09 19.87
CA ALA A 112 -6.15 13.21 19.33
C ALA A 112 -6.06 12.73 17.86
N LEU A 113 -6.69 11.60 17.55
CA LEU A 113 -6.63 11.01 16.21
C LEU A 113 -7.47 11.77 15.19
N ILE A 114 -8.67 12.24 15.55
CA ILE A 114 -9.51 13.04 14.66
C ILE A 114 -8.80 14.36 14.32
N ASN A 115 -8.26 15.05 15.32
CA ASN A 115 -7.55 16.32 15.12
C ASN A 115 -6.27 16.15 14.28
N GLY A 116 -5.59 15.00 14.42
CA GLY A 116 -4.36 14.71 13.69
C GLY A 116 -4.57 14.19 12.26
N ALA A 117 -5.64 13.42 12.03
CA ALA A 117 -5.82 12.70 10.76
C ALA A 117 -6.02 13.63 9.56
N LYS A 118 -6.68 14.79 9.74
CA LYS A 118 -6.92 15.77 8.66
C LYS A 118 -7.50 15.10 7.39
N GLY A 119 -8.46 14.20 7.57
CA GLY A 119 -9.07 13.41 6.50
C GLY A 119 -8.29 12.18 6.01
N MET A 120 -7.10 11.88 6.54
CA MET A 120 -6.28 10.74 6.14
C MET A 120 -6.59 9.50 7.01
N PHE A 121 -7.44 8.60 6.52
CA PHE A 121 -7.68 7.30 7.17
C PHE A 121 -6.39 6.52 7.41
N ARG A 122 -5.50 6.52 6.42
CA ARG A 122 -4.23 5.79 6.51
C ARG A 122 -3.36 6.28 7.68
N TRP A 123 -3.37 7.59 7.95
CA TRP A 123 -2.70 8.15 9.11
C TRP A 123 -3.31 7.60 10.41
N ALA A 124 -4.64 7.59 10.53
CA ALA A 124 -5.34 7.07 11.71
C ALA A 124 -5.08 5.57 11.93
N VAL A 125 -5.04 4.77 10.86
CA VAL A 125 -4.67 3.35 10.88
C VAL A 125 -3.29 3.17 11.52
N CYS A 126 -2.27 3.85 10.98
CA CYS A 126 -0.89 3.76 11.47
C CYS A 126 -0.77 4.19 12.95
N GLN A 127 -1.48 5.25 13.35
CA GLN A 127 -1.45 5.69 14.75
C GLN A 127 -2.10 4.66 15.67
N LEU A 128 -3.25 4.09 15.30
CA LEU A 128 -3.89 3.04 16.08
C LEU A 128 -2.99 1.80 16.23
N ASP A 129 -2.32 1.38 15.17
CA ASP A 129 -1.38 0.27 15.23
C ASP A 129 -0.22 0.57 16.21
N ALA A 130 0.30 1.79 16.18
CA ALA A 130 1.32 2.24 17.14
C ALA A 130 0.81 2.27 18.59
N LEU A 131 -0.42 2.75 18.83
CA LEU A 131 -1.04 2.73 20.16
C LEU A 131 -1.34 1.31 20.64
N GLY A 132 -1.55 0.35 19.72
CA GLY A 132 -1.70 -1.07 20.02
C GLY A 132 -0.44 -1.67 20.66
N LYS A 133 0.76 -1.19 20.26
CA LYS A 133 2.06 -1.60 20.80
C LYS A 133 2.35 -1.07 22.21
N CYS A 134 1.65 -0.03 22.66
CA CYS A 134 1.80 0.47 24.03
C CYS A 134 1.36 -0.58 25.06
N VAL A 135 2.16 -0.82 26.10
CA VAL A 135 1.84 -1.80 27.15
C VAL A 135 1.23 -1.18 28.40
N ASN A 136 1.45 0.12 28.64
CA ASN A 136 0.95 0.83 29.81
C ASN A 136 0.46 2.25 29.48
N ARG A 137 -0.27 2.86 30.41
CA ARG A 137 -0.86 4.20 30.24
C ARG A 137 0.19 5.29 30.01
N LYS A 138 1.39 5.16 30.57
CA LYS A 138 2.48 6.14 30.39
C LYS A 138 2.95 6.15 28.94
N MET A 139 3.20 4.98 28.36
CA MET A 139 3.57 4.86 26.94
C MET A 139 2.46 5.38 26.02
N LEU A 140 1.20 5.04 26.33
CA LEU A 140 0.07 5.54 25.54
C LEU A 140 -0.01 7.07 25.56
N GLN A 141 0.14 7.70 26.73
CA GLN A 141 0.13 9.16 26.85
C GLN A 141 1.29 9.81 26.11
N GLN A 142 2.48 9.19 26.16
CA GLN A 142 3.64 9.66 25.40
C GLN A 142 3.38 9.56 23.89
N ALA A 143 2.87 8.43 23.41
CA ALA A 143 2.56 8.23 21.99
C ALA A 143 1.49 9.20 21.47
N LEU A 144 0.47 9.51 22.29
CA LEU A 144 -0.54 10.52 21.95
C LEU A 144 0.02 11.96 21.95
N ALA A 145 1.05 12.23 22.76
CA ALA A 145 1.72 13.53 22.80
C ALA A 145 2.72 13.73 21.64
N THR A 146 3.23 12.64 21.05
CA THR A 146 4.22 12.65 19.96
C THR A 146 3.66 12.08 18.66
N LEU A 147 2.38 12.35 18.38
CA LEU A 147 1.76 11.96 17.12
C LEU A 147 2.40 12.73 15.96
N PRO A 148 2.80 12.04 14.87
CA PRO A 148 3.39 12.71 13.71
C PRO A 148 2.35 13.58 13.01
N PRO A 149 2.63 14.85 12.68
CA PRO A 149 1.70 15.78 12.04
C PRO A 149 1.33 15.41 10.59
N THR A 150 2.10 14.54 9.94
CA THR A 150 1.91 14.15 8.53
C THR A 150 2.02 12.65 8.34
N LEU A 151 1.53 12.16 7.19
CA LEU A 151 1.67 10.76 6.80
C LEU A 151 3.14 10.40 6.49
N ASP A 152 3.89 11.31 5.86
CA ASP A 152 5.33 11.14 5.63
C ASP A 152 6.11 10.89 6.93
N GLN A 153 5.90 11.75 7.94
CA GLN A 153 6.56 11.57 9.25
C GLN A 153 6.05 10.32 10.00
N THR A 154 4.86 9.83 9.64
CA THR A 154 4.38 8.53 10.12
C THR A 154 5.20 7.40 9.53
N TYR A 155 5.52 7.46 8.23
CA TYR A 155 6.36 6.47 7.58
C TYR A 155 7.82 6.55 8.04
N ASP A 156 8.38 7.76 8.20
CA ASP A 156 9.69 7.96 8.85
C ASP A 156 9.76 7.20 10.16
N ARG A 157 8.79 7.44 11.06
CA ARG A 157 8.75 6.80 12.37
C ARG A 157 8.61 5.29 12.28
N ILE A 158 7.80 4.77 11.35
CA ILE A 158 7.63 3.31 11.20
C ILE A 158 8.94 2.67 10.72
N LEU A 159 9.56 3.24 9.69
CA LEU A 159 10.81 2.74 9.12
C LEU A 159 11.97 2.83 10.12
N ALA A 160 12.04 3.91 10.91
CA ALA A 160 13.05 4.08 11.96
C ALA A 160 12.86 3.13 13.16
N THR A 161 11.67 2.53 13.32
CA THR A 161 11.42 1.52 14.37
C THR A 161 11.74 0.09 13.95
N ILE A 162 12.11 -0.14 12.69
CA ILE A 162 12.56 -1.46 12.23
C ILE A 162 13.91 -1.74 12.88
N ASP A 163 14.02 -2.88 13.56
CA ASP A 163 15.25 -3.29 14.24
C ASP A 163 16.41 -3.32 13.24
N ASN A 164 17.61 -2.96 13.72
CA ASN A 164 18.79 -2.90 12.86
C ASN A 164 19.06 -4.24 12.15
N ASP A 165 18.81 -5.35 12.83
CA ASP A 165 18.96 -6.72 12.32
C ASP A 165 17.97 -7.03 11.19
N HIS A 166 16.81 -6.36 11.16
CA HIS A 166 15.79 -6.52 10.12
C HIS A 166 15.82 -5.42 9.05
N SER A 167 16.64 -4.37 9.23
CA SER A 167 16.62 -3.18 8.36
C SER A 167 16.96 -3.49 6.90
N GLN A 168 17.94 -4.36 6.65
CA GLN A 168 18.31 -4.79 5.29
C GLN A 168 17.23 -5.67 4.66
N TYR A 169 16.59 -6.55 5.46
CA TYR A 169 15.49 -7.39 4.99
C TYR A 169 14.28 -6.54 4.61
N ALA A 170 13.91 -5.57 5.45
CA ALA A 170 12.85 -4.62 5.15
C ALA A 170 13.16 -3.81 3.87
N LEU A 171 14.40 -3.36 3.68
CA LEU A 171 14.82 -2.66 2.48
C LEU A 171 14.66 -3.52 1.22
N ARG A 172 15.11 -4.78 1.27
CA ARG A 172 14.97 -5.74 0.16
C ARG A 172 13.48 -5.99 -0.13
N ILE A 173 12.68 -6.34 0.87
CA ILE A 173 11.23 -6.56 0.72
C ILE A 173 10.55 -5.35 0.09
N LEU A 174 10.71 -4.16 0.67
CA LEU A 174 10.04 -2.95 0.19
C LEU A 174 10.47 -2.60 -1.23
N ARG A 175 11.75 -2.76 -1.58
CA ARG A 175 12.25 -2.50 -2.94
C ARG A 175 11.55 -3.38 -3.97
N TRP A 176 11.48 -4.68 -3.71
CA TRP A 176 10.82 -5.61 -4.60
C TRP A 176 9.31 -5.36 -4.69
N LEU A 177 8.65 -5.03 -3.58
CA LEU A 177 7.23 -4.67 -3.59
C LEU A 177 6.93 -3.39 -4.38
N VAL A 178 7.84 -2.42 -4.40
CA VAL A 178 7.64 -1.14 -5.11
C VAL A 178 7.80 -1.29 -6.62
N PHE A 179 8.78 -2.06 -7.07
CA PHE A 179 9.22 -2.09 -8.48
C PHE A 179 8.93 -3.41 -9.21
N SER A 180 8.34 -4.41 -8.57
CA SER A 180 7.93 -5.63 -9.27
C SER A 180 6.81 -5.35 -10.27
N ALA A 181 6.94 -5.92 -11.46
CA ALA A 181 5.96 -5.78 -12.54
C ALA A 181 4.62 -6.47 -12.25
N ARG A 182 4.60 -7.42 -11.30
CA ARG A 182 3.42 -8.12 -10.82
C ARG A 182 3.43 -8.25 -9.30
N PRO A 183 2.27 -8.49 -8.67
CA PRO A 183 2.23 -8.90 -7.27
C PRO A 183 3.12 -10.11 -7.00
N LEU A 184 3.81 -10.09 -5.87
CA LEU A 184 4.67 -11.18 -5.41
C LEU A 184 3.92 -11.99 -4.37
N SER A 185 4.08 -13.32 -4.39
CA SER A 185 3.52 -14.15 -3.33
C SER A 185 4.28 -14.04 -2.03
N VAL A 186 3.63 -14.50 -0.96
CA VAL A 186 4.24 -14.63 0.36
C VAL A 186 5.57 -15.41 0.31
N ASP A 187 5.61 -16.56 -0.38
CA ASP A 187 6.83 -17.38 -0.49
C ASP A 187 7.92 -16.69 -1.33
N GLU A 188 7.55 -16.08 -2.46
CA GLU A 188 8.49 -15.30 -3.29
C GLU A 188 9.14 -14.16 -2.50
N VAL A 189 8.39 -13.47 -1.63
CA VAL A 189 8.94 -12.39 -0.82
C VAL A 189 9.82 -12.93 0.31
N ALA A 190 9.54 -14.13 0.83
CA ALA A 190 10.41 -14.81 1.79
C ALA A 190 11.80 -15.10 1.19
N GLU A 191 11.85 -15.47 -0.10
CA GLU A 191 13.12 -15.68 -0.82
C GLU A 191 13.82 -14.37 -1.21
N VAL A 192 13.06 -13.30 -1.49
CA VAL A 192 13.64 -11.98 -1.79
C VAL A 192 14.55 -11.48 -0.67
N VAL A 193 14.23 -11.83 0.58
CA VAL A 193 15.07 -11.48 1.74
C VAL A 193 16.48 -12.04 1.58
N ALA A 194 16.65 -13.22 0.99
CA ALA A 194 17.93 -13.88 0.76
C ALA A 194 18.74 -13.33 -0.44
N ILE A 195 18.21 -12.35 -1.19
CA ILE A 195 18.89 -11.80 -2.38
C ILE A 195 19.66 -10.52 -2.01
N ASP A 196 20.99 -10.57 -2.10
CA ASP A 196 21.85 -9.40 -1.94
C ASP A 196 22.93 -9.33 -3.00
N VAL A 197 22.78 -8.38 -3.92
CA VAL A 197 23.70 -8.18 -5.04
C VAL A 197 25.08 -7.65 -4.64
N LYS A 198 25.28 -7.31 -3.35
CA LYS A 198 26.57 -6.84 -2.83
C LYS A 198 27.46 -7.97 -2.32
N ARG A 199 26.96 -9.20 -2.24
CA ARG A 199 27.70 -10.38 -1.79
C ARG A 199 27.81 -11.45 -2.87
N GLU A 200 28.71 -12.38 -2.63
CA GLU A 200 28.84 -13.63 -3.38
C GLU A 200 28.77 -14.81 -2.39
N PRO A 201 27.85 -15.78 -2.54
CA PRO A 201 26.81 -15.83 -3.59
C PRO A 201 25.75 -14.74 -3.39
N ILE A 202 25.16 -14.26 -4.50
CA ILE A 202 24.09 -13.25 -4.48
C ILE A 202 22.86 -13.75 -3.70
N PHE A 203 22.53 -15.03 -3.85
CA PHE A 203 21.45 -15.68 -3.11
C PHE A 203 22.03 -16.62 -2.06
N ASP A 204 21.50 -16.51 -0.84
CA ASP A 204 21.89 -17.33 0.31
C ASP A 204 20.65 -18.05 0.86
N CYS A 205 20.54 -19.36 0.64
CA CYS A 205 19.38 -20.12 1.05
C CYS A 205 19.17 -20.13 2.58
N ASP A 206 20.23 -19.95 3.37
CA ASP A 206 20.15 -19.91 4.83
C ASP A 206 19.55 -18.58 5.34
N GLU A 207 19.40 -17.57 4.48
CA GLU A 207 18.70 -16.30 4.78
C GLU A 207 17.22 -16.29 4.35
N VAL A 208 16.72 -17.37 3.73
CA VAL A 208 15.29 -17.47 3.40
C VAL A 208 14.47 -17.53 4.68
N LEU A 209 13.37 -16.79 4.74
CA LEU A 209 12.51 -16.79 5.92
C LEU A 209 11.86 -18.17 6.11
N GLU A 210 12.12 -18.80 7.25
CA GLU A 210 11.52 -20.07 7.67
C GLU A 210 9.98 -19.98 7.80
N ASP A 211 9.50 -18.88 8.38
CA ASP A 211 8.08 -18.52 8.37
C ASP A 211 7.89 -17.27 7.50
N SER A 212 7.27 -17.45 6.33
CA SER A 212 7.03 -16.36 5.40
C SER A 212 6.10 -15.28 5.97
N LEU A 213 5.31 -15.55 7.01
CA LEU A 213 4.51 -14.53 7.68
C LEU A 213 5.34 -13.54 8.50
N GLU A 214 6.63 -13.81 8.75
CA GLU A 214 7.55 -12.86 9.38
C GLU A 214 7.72 -11.57 8.59
N ILE A 215 7.40 -11.56 7.29
CA ILE A 215 7.33 -10.34 6.46
C ILE A 215 6.43 -9.27 7.12
N LEU A 216 5.32 -9.70 7.74
CA LEU A 216 4.40 -8.80 8.46
C LEU A 216 5.00 -8.25 9.75
N ASN A 217 5.95 -8.96 10.37
CA ASN A 217 6.64 -8.49 11.56
C ASN A 217 7.77 -7.52 11.17
N ILE A 218 8.54 -7.85 10.13
CA ILE A 218 9.66 -7.05 9.61
C ILE A 218 9.18 -5.67 9.13
N CYS A 219 8.20 -5.64 8.23
CA CYS A 219 7.72 -4.40 7.62
C CYS A 219 6.48 -3.80 8.33
N SER A 220 5.91 -4.52 9.30
CA SER A 220 4.80 -4.07 10.16
C SER A 220 3.66 -3.44 9.35
N SER A 221 3.20 -2.25 9.74
CA SER A 221 2.09 -1.55 9.10
C SER A 221 2.36 -1.14 7.65
N LEU A 222 3.55 -1.34 7.06
CA LEU A 222 3.87 -0.93 5.68
C LEU A 222 3.40 -1.92 4.62
N VAL A 223 3.13 -3.17 5.01
CA VAL A 223 2.76 -4.26 4.10
C VAL A 223 1.49 -4.95 4.57
N THR A 224 0.83 -5.65 3.66
CA THR A 224 -0.36 -6.47 3.93
C THR A 224 -0.34 -7.71 3.04
N ILE A 225 -1.03 -8.76 3.46
CA ILE A 225 -1.33 -9.91 2.61
C ILE A 225 -2.70 -9.67 1.99
N ALA A 226 -2.79 -9.86 0.67
CA ALA A 226 -4.01 -9.82 -0.09
C ALA A 226 -4.22 -11.15 -0.82
N THR A 227 -5.46 -11.49 -1.12
CA THR A 227 -5.79 -12.67 -1.93
C THR A 227 -5.96 -12.23 -3.37
N GLU A 228 -5.07 -12.69 -4.24
CA GLU A 228 -5.21 -12.53 -5.68
C GLU A 228 -6.09 -13.66 -6.21
N ASN A 229 -7.28 -13.27 -6.71
CA ASN A 229 -8.18 -14.18 -7.40
C ASN A 229 -7.91 -14.05 -8.91
N ASP A 230 -7.24 -15.05 -9.50
CA ASP A 230 -7.05 -15.12 -10.94
C ASP A 230 -8.38 -15.49 -11.64
N ASP A 231 -8.63 -14.97 -12.85
CA ASP A 231 -9.88 -15.05 -13.61
C ASP A 231 -10.19 -16.48 -14.13
N GLY A 232 -10.40 -17.42 -13.20
CA GLY A 232 -11.06 -18.70 -13.43
C GLY A 232 -10.18 -19.90 -13.76
N ARG A 233 -8.85 -19.82 -13.64
CA ARG A 233 -7.96 -20.97 -13.96
C ARG A 233 -6.96 -21.39 -12.86
N ARG A 234 -6.68 -20.55 -11.88
CA ARG A 234 -5.72 -20.85 -10.80
C ARG A 234 -6.38 -20.77 -9.42
N LYS A 235 -5.84 -21.53 -8.48
CA LYS A 235 -6.22 -21.38 -7.07
C LYS A 235 -5.87 -19.95 -6.62
N PRO A 236 -6.70 -19.34 -5.76
CA PRO A 236 -6.38 -18.06 -5.18
C PRO A 236 -5.01 -18.12 -4.51
N ARG A 237 -4.18 -17.12 -4.76
CA ARG A 237 -2.81 -17.01 -4.25
C ARG A 237 -2.74 -15.86 -3.25
N GLU A 238 -2.07 -16.09 -2.14
CA GLU A 238 -1.76 -15.01 -1.20
C GLU A 238 -0.55 -14.23 -1.74
N VAL A 239 -0.75 -12.93 -1.90
CA VAL A 239 0.26 -11.99 -2.39
C VAL A 239 0.55 -10.94 -1.34
N VAL A 240 1.79 -10.49 -1.29
CA VAL A 240 2.21 -9.38 -0.43
C VAL A 240 2.07 -8.10 -1.24
N ALA A 241 1.41 -7.12 -0.64
CA ALA A 241 1.26 -5.78 -1.19
C ALA A 241 1.75 -4.75 -0.17
N LEU A 242 2.12 -3.56 -0.65
CA LEU A 242 2.21 -2.40 0.22
C LEU A 242 0.83 -2.15 0.83
N ALA A 243 0.78 -1.85 2.12
CA ALA A 243 -0.48 -1.67 2.83
C ALA A 243 -1.26 -0.43 2.36
N HIS A 244 -0.63 0.46 1.58
CA HIS A 244 -1.28 1.54 0.85
C HIS A 244 -0.33 2.12 -0.21
N TYR A 245 -0.86 2.62 -1.33
CA TYR A 245 -0.07 3.24 -2.41
C TYR A 245 0.83 4.38 -1.92
N SER A 246 0.36 5.17 -0.95
CA SER A 246 1.16 6.26 -0.35
C SER A 246 2.47 5.81 0.31
N VAL A 247 2.63 4.52 0.63
CA VAL A 247 3.93 3.98 1.07
C VAL A 247 4.92 4.03 -0.09
N LYS A 248 4.52 3.57 -1.28
CA LYS A 248 5.34 3.66 -2.50
C LYS A 248 5.69 5.10 -2.80
N GLU A 249 4.70 5.99 -2.81
CA GLU A 249 4.93 7.42 -3.07
C GLU A 249 5.98 8.03 -2.13
N TYR A 250 5.92 7.68 -0.84
CA TYR A 250 6.88 8.17 0.13
C TYR A 250 8.30 7.62 -0.12
N LEU A 251 8.43 6.30 -0.34
CA LEU A 251 9.72 5.62 -0.57
C LEU A 251 10.45 6.12 -1.81
N VAL A 252 9.72 6.52 -2.86
CA VAL A 252 10.30 7.06 -4.11
C VAL A 252 10.40 8.60 -4.12
N SER A 253 9.89 9.27 -3.09
CA SER A 253 9.91 10.73 -3.02
C SER A 253 11.28 11.28 -2.67
N GLU A 254 11.56 12.53 -3.05
CA GLU A 254 12.77 13.23 -2.57
C GLU A 254 12.76 13.49 -1.06
N ARG A 255 11.57 13.47 -0.44
CA ARG A 255 11.37 13.88 0.96
C ARG A 255 12.04 12.91 1.94
N ILE A 256 12.07 11.62 1.60
CA ILE A 256 12.67 10.57 2.43
C ILE A 256 14.17 10.79 2.67
N TRP A 257 14.88 11.39 1.71
CA TRP A 257 16.34 11.61 1.82
C TRP A 257 16.73 12.63 2.88
N THR A 258 15.77 13.42 3.37
CA THR A 258 15.98 14.40 4.43
C THR A 258 15.61 13.87 5.82
N GLY A 259 14.96 12.70 5.89
CA GLY A 259 14.47 12.10 7.12
C GLY A 259 15.39 11.01 7.69
N GLU A 260 15.01 10.47 8.84
CA GLU A 260 15.72 9.35 9.49
C GLU A 260 15.61 8.05 8.66
N ALA A 261 14.58 7.95 7.81
CA ALA A 261 14.34 6.81 6.94
C ALA A 261 15.09 6.86 5.60
N ALA A 262 16.06 7.78 5.42
CA ALA A 262 16.77 7.99 4.14
C ALA A 262 17.37 6.72 3.53
N MET A 263 17.77 5.73 4.35
CA MET A 263 18.29 4.44 3.86
C MET A 263 17.26 3.62 3.05
N TYR A 264 15.97 3.90 3.24
CA TYR A 264 14.87 3.27 2.52
C TYR A 264 14.43 4.06 1.28
N GLY A 265 15.08 5.20 1.00
CA GLY A 265 14.84 5.96 -0.22
C GLY A 265 15.18 5.15 -1.47
N MET A 266 14.34 5.28 -2.49
CA MET A 266 14.43 4.50 -3.71
C MET A 266 14.47 5.37 -4.95
N GLN A 267 15.33 4.98 -5.89
CA GLN A 267 15.37 5.53 -7.24
C GLN A 267 15.06 4.41 -8.23
N ASP A 268 14.21 4.72 -9.20
CA ASP A 268 13.64 3.76 -10.16
C ASP A 268 14.72 2.94 -10.89
N ASN A 269 15.63 3.61 -11.58
CA ASN A 269 16.74 2.99 -12.31
C ASN A 269 17.63 2.13 -11.41
N VAL A 270 18.04 2.62 -10.25
CA VAL A 270 18.90 1.89 -9.31
C VAL A 270 18.21 0.64 -8.78
N CYS A 271 16.90 0.71 -8.52
CA CYS A 271 16.14 -0.43 -8.03
C CYS A 271 15.93 -1.48 -9.13
N HIS A 272 15.67 -1.09 -10.37
CA HIS A 272 15.59 -2.02 -11.49
C HIS A 272 16.93 -2.69 -11.81
N ASP A 273 18.05 -1.96 -11.74
CA ASP A 273 19.39 -2.54 -11.89
C ASP A 273 19.70 -3.55 -10.78
N PHE A 274 19.34 -3.23 -9.53
CA PHE A 274 19.45 -4.16 -8.40
C PHE A 274 18.59 -5.41 -8.61
N MET A 275 17.33 -5.26 -8.99
CA MET A 275 16.40 -6.38 -9.16
C MET A 275 16.82 -7.28 -10.34
N SER A 276 17.25 -6.70 -11.46
CA SER A 276 17.72 -7.48 -12.61
C SER A 276 18.98 -8.29 -12.27
N SER A 277 19.94 -7.70 -11.56
CA SER A 277 21.13 -8.39 -11.06
C SER A 277 20.76 -9.48 -10.05
N GLY A 278 19.82 -9.21 -9.15
CA GLY A 278 19.30 -10.17 -8.17
C GLY A 278 18.63 -11.38 -8.84
N CYS A 279 17.76 -11.14 -9.83
CA CYS A 279 17.14 -12.20 -10.63
C CYS A 279 18.19 -13.07 -11.33
N LEU A 280 19.21 -12.44 -11.93
CA LEU A 280 20.28 -13.17 -12.61
C LEU A 280 21.07 -14.03 -11.62
N GLY A 281 21.50 -13.45 -10.49
CA GLY A 281 22.22 -14.18 -9.44
C GLY A 281 21.41 -15.35 -8.88
N TYR A 282 20.12 -15.14 -8.65
CA TYR A 282 19.21 -16.19 -8.22
C TYR A 282 19.08 -17.32 -9.26
N LEU A 283 19.00 -17.01 -10.56
CA LEU A 283 18.91 -18.04 -11.60
C LEU A 283 20.22 -18.81 -11.80
N LEU A 284 21.36 -18.15 -11.64
CA LEU A 284 22.69 -18.77 -11.82
C LEU A 284 22.99 -19.84 -10.76
N GLN A 285 22.34 -19.80 -9.59
CA GLN A 285 22.50 -20.83 -8.56
C GLN A 285 22.13 -22.24 -9.08
N PHE A 286 21.10 -22.31 -9.93
CA PHE A 286 20.63 -23.59 -10.48
C PHE A 286 21.62 -24.16 -11.49
N GLN A 287 22.37 -23.31 -12.18
CA GLN A 287 23.44 -23.74 -13.10
C GLN A 287 24.68 -24.26 -12.38
N GLN A 288 24.99 -23.72 -11.19
CA GLN A 288 26.12 -24.18 -10.38
C GLN A 288 25.83 -25.54 -9.72
N SER A 289 24.57 -25.82 -9.35
CA SER A 289 24.19 -27.12 -8.76
C SER A 289 24.31 -28.32 -9.73
N GLU A 290 24.31 -28.08 -11.05
CA GLU A 290 24.51 -29.13 -12.06
C GLU A 290 25.98 -29.53 -12.25
N LEU A 291 26.92 -28.85 -11.60
CA LEU A 291 28.37 -29.02 -11.82
C LEU A 291 29.14 -29.61 -10.62
N GLU A 292 28.46 -30.00 -9.53
CA GLU A 292 29.07 -30.76 -8.44
C GLU A 292 28.84 -32.27 -8.64
N PRO A 293 29.87 -33.06 -9.03
CA PRO A 293 29.75 -34.51 -9.04
C PRO A 293 29.90 -35.09 -7.63
N GLU A 294 29.05 -36.08 -7.31
CA GLU A 294 29.14 -36.96 -6.13
C GLU A 294 30.55 -37.55 -5.89
#